data_AF-A0A7W3RPR9-F1
#
_entry.id   AF-A0A7W3RPR9-F1
#
_cell.length_a   1.000
_cell.length_b   1.000
_cell.length_c   1.000
_cell.angle_alpha   90.00
_cell.angle_beta   90.00
_cell.angle_gamma   90.00
#
_symmetry.space_group_name_H-M   'P 1'
#
loop_
_entity.id
_entity.type
_entity.pdbx_description
1 polymer ?
#
loop_
_entity_poly.entity_id
_entity_poly.type
_entity_poly.pdbx_seq_one_letter_code
_entity_poly.pdbx_strand_id
1 'polypeptide(L)'
;MDTSSWVAALGVAGVVAHDAARAFLAEFGGLVVDISGPGVNRAREPFELDPLLCSGEEDRFLEWGEEIGKSLFPIGVLDMGRYFLGIDEQSEIYLIETWVASFGRMPQAMDNLISGVRPTVIGEG
;
A
#
# COMPACT_ATOMS: atom_id res chain seq x y z
N MET A 1 5.35 13.48 -12.21
CA MET A 1 4.50 13.98 -11.10
C MET A 1 5.44 14.42 -9.99
N ASP A 2 5.20 15.56 -9.35
CA ASP A 2 6.08 16.04 -8.27
C ASP A 2 5.72 15.31 -6.96
N THR A 3 6.48 14.26 -6.62
CA THR A 3 6.28 13.45 -5.40
C THR A 3 6.61 14.21 -4.11
N SER A 4 7.22 15.40 -4.22
CA SER A 4 7.66 16.17 -3.06
C SER A 4 6.51 16.69 -2.19
N SER A 5 5.34 16.95 -2.78
CA SER A 5 4.15 17.42 -2.05
C SER A 5 3.55 16.33 -1.14
N TRP A 6 3.54 15.07 -1.59
CA TRP A 6 3.03 13.93 -0.82
C TRP A 6 3.93 13.58 0.36
N VAL A 7 5.24 13.55 0.13
CA VAL A 7 6.21 13.26 1.20
C VAL A 7 6.19 14.34 2.28
N ALA A 8 6.03 15.60 1.90
CA ALA A 8 5.93 16.70 2.85
C ALA A 8 4.64 16.63 3.70
N ALA A 9 3.51 16.24 3.09
CA ALA A 9 2.23 16.12 3.79
C ALA A 9 2.25 15.00 4.85
N LEU A 10 2.78 13.82 4.50
CA LEU A 10 2.81 12.67 5.41
C LEU A 10 3.91 12.77 6.47
N GLY A 11 5.01 13.47 6.17
CA GLY A 11 6.05 13.74 7.16
C GLY A 11 5.58 14.54 8.38
N VAL A 12 4.50 15.32 8.26
CA VAL A 12 3.89 16.06 9.39
C VAL A 12 3.21 15.11 10.38
N ALA A 13 2.73 13.96 9.91
CA ALA A 13 2.04 12.95 10.72
C ALA A 13 2.98 11.85 11.26
N GLY A 14 4.30 12.02 11.13
CA GLY A 14 5.30 11.09 11.68
C GLY A 14 5.65 9.90 10.78
N VAL A 15 4.97 9.74 9.64
CA VAL A 15 5.25 8.68 8.67
C VAL A 15 6.34 9.16 7.69
N VAL A 16 7.56 8.68 7.88
CA VAL A 16 8.72 9.11 7.09
C VAL A 16 8.90 8.22 5.87
N ALA A 17 8.84 8.81 4.68
CA ALA A 17 9.10 8.10 3.43
C ALA A 17 10.57 7.62 3.36
N HIS A 18 10.76 6.31 3.39
CA HIS A 18 12.03 5.64 3.09
C HIS A 18 12.28 5.55 1.58
N ASP A 19 13.49 5.16 1.18
CA ASP A 19 13.92 5.16 -0.22
C ASP A 19 13.03 4.29 -1.12
N ALA A 20 12.62 3.11 -0.66
CA ALA A 20 11.71 2.23 -1.39
C ALA A 20 10.35 2.90 -1.68
N ALA A 21 9.76 3.60 -0.72
CA ALA A 21 8.50 4.33 -0.93
C ALA A 21 8.68 5.49 -1.92
N ARG A 22 9.78 6.23 -1.82
CA ARG A 22 10.09 7.33 -2.75
C ARG A 22 10.27 6.82 -4.18
N ALA A 23 11.00 5.72 -4.35
CA ALA A 23 11.20 5.10 -5.66
C ALA A 23 9.86 4.60 -6.24
N PHE A 24 9.06 3.91 -5.44
CA PHE A 24 7.74 3.43 -5.84
C PHE A 24 6.83 4.58 -6.29
N LEU A 25 6.72 5.65 -5.51
CA LEU A 25 5.87 6.80 -5.84
C LEU A 25 6.39 7.61 -7.03
N ALA A 26 7.70 7.63 -7.27
CA ALA A 26 8.26 8.28 -8.45
C ALA A 26 7.85 7.56 -9.74
N GLU A 27 7.64 6.24 -9.69
CA GLU A 27 7.26 5.42 -10.83
C GLU A 27 5.74 5.26 -10.98
N PHE A 28 5.04 4.97 -9.88
CA PHE A 28 3.63 4.55 -9.89
C PHE A 28 2.68 5.52 -9.17
N GLY A 29 3.19 6.54 -8.48
CA GLY A 29 2.35 7.46 -7.73
C GLY A 29 1.36 8.21 -8.63
N GLY A 30 0.09 8.26 -8.20
CA GLY A 30 -1.04 8.83 -8.95
C GLY A 30 -1.65 7.87 -9.99
N LEU A 31 -1.19 6.61 -10.06
CA LEU A 31 -1.79 5.61 -10.93
C LEU A 31 -3.16 5.18 -10.39
N VAL A 32 -4.16 5.17 -11.27
CA VAL A 32 -5.49 4.61 -11.03
C VAL A 32 -5.69 3.40 -11.93
N VAL A 33 -6.01 2.25 -11.34
CA VAL A 33 -6.27 1.00 -12.05
C VAL A 33 -7.72 0.58 -11.81
N ASP A 34 -8.55 0.78 -12.83
CA ASP A 34 -9.96 0.39 -12.82
C ASP A 34 -10.13 -0.99 -13.49
N ILE A 35 -10.10 -2.04 -12.66
CA ILE A 35 -10.21 -3.44 -13.09
C ILE A 35 -11.29 -4.16 -12.28
N SER A 36 -11.93 -5.13 -12.92
CA SER A 36 -12.98 -5.93 -12.27
C SER A 36 -13.07 -7.35 -12.87
N GLY A 37 -13.84 -8.21 -12.21
CA GLY A 37 -14.13 -9.57 -12.67
C GLY A 37 -13.22 -10.64 -12.05
N PRO A 38 -13.26 -11.89 -12.58
CA PRO A 38 -12.49 -13.00 -12.02
C PRO A 38 -11.00 -12.71 -12.00
N GLY A 39 -10.33 -13.07 -10.91
CA GLY A 39 -8.87 -13.15 -10.82
C GLY A 39 -8.40 -14.58 -10.51
N VAL A 40 -7.13 -14.74 -10.20
CA VAL A 40 -6.50 -16.07 -10.00
C VAL A 40 -7.17 -16.84 -8.86
N ASN A 41 -7.39 -16.18 -7.71
CA ASN A 41 -8.05 -16.80 -6.55
C ASN A 41 -8.84 -15.79 -5.69
N ARG A 42 -8.89 -14.53 -6.12
CA ARG A 42 -9.76 -13.45 -5.64
C ARG A 42 -10.23 -12.64 -6.85
N ALA A 43 -11.33 -11.89 -6.73
CA ALA A 43 -11.72 -10.95 -7.77
C ALA A 43 -10.61 -9.91 -7.98
N ARG A 44 -10.49 -9.41 -9.21
CA ARG A 44 -9.71 -8.20 -9.48
C ARG A 44 -10.50 -7.02 -8.93
N GLU A 45 -9.87 -6.24 -8.07
CA GLU A 45 -10.45 -5.10 -7.37
C GLU A 45 -9.71 -3.83 -7.83
N PRO A 46 -10.40 -2.70 -8.02
CA PRO A 46 -9.76 -1.46 -8.44
C PRO A 46 -8.86 -0.92 -7.32
N PHE A 47 -7.77 -0.23 -7.69
CA PHE A 47 -6.86 0.40 -6.75
C PHE A 47 -6.33 1.73 -7.27
N GLU A 48 -5.94 2.60 -6.33
CA GLU A 48 -5.39 3.92 -6.60
C GLU A 48 -4.14 4.13 -5.75
N LEU A 49 -3.03 4.51 -6.40
CA LEU A 49 -1.73 4.71 -5.77
C LEU A 49 -1.51 6.18 -5.40
N ASP A 50 -2.42 6.72 -4.59
CA ASP A 50 -2.31 8.05 -3.99
C ASP A 50 -2.21 7.95 -2.46
N PRO A 51 -1.03 8.20 -1.86
CA PRO A 51 -0.83 8.19 -0.42
C PRO A 51 -1.77 9.11 0.37
N LEU A 52 -2.26 10.20 -0.23
CA LEU A 52 -3.14 11.15 0.46
C LEU A 52 -4.53 10.57 0.73
N LEU A 53 -4.93 9.51 0.04
CA LEU A 53 -6.17 8.78 0.32
C LEU A 53 -6.11 8.00 1.65
N CYS A 54 -4.92 7.86 2.23
CA CYS A 54 -4.71 7.27 3.55
C CYS A 54 -4.61 8.33 4.67
N SER A 55 -4.84 9.62 4.37
CA SER A 55 -4.70 10.66 5.39
C SER A 55 -5.69 10.49 6.52
N GLY A 56 -5.21 10.60 7.77
CA GLY A 56 -5.98 10.31 8.98
C GLY A 56 -5.85 8.87 9.48
N GLU A 57 -5.17 8.00 8.73
CA GLU A 57 -4.95 6.59 9.08
C GLU A 57 -3.48 6.31 9.45
N GLU A 58 -2.67 7.33 9.67
CA GLU A 58 -1.23 7.22 9.87
C GLU A 58 -0.87 6.34 11.08
N ASP A 59 -1.62 6.46 12.18
CA ASP A 59 -1.46 5.62 13.37
C ASP A 59 -1.58 4.12 13.04
N ARG A 60 -2.48 3.74 12.12
CA ARG A 60 -2.65 2.34 11.71
C ARG A 60 -1.41 1.79 11.01
N PHE A 61 -0.74 2.59 10.18
CA PHE A 61 0.50 2.17 9.51
C PHE A 61 1.64 2.04 10.52
N LEU A 62 1.71 2.93 11.51
CA LEU A 62 2.72 2.90 12.56
C LEU A 62 2.52 1.68 13.47
N GLU A 63 1.30 1.43 13.94
CA GLU A 63 0.95 0.30 14.81
C GLU A 63 1.22 -1.04 14.13
N TRP A 64 0.71 -1.25 12.90
CA TRP A 64 1.00 -2.48 12.17
C TRP A 64 2.48 -2.62 11.85
N GLY A 65 3.14 -1.53 11.48
CA GLY A 65 4.58 -1.52 11.22
C GLY A 65 5.38 -1.98 12.44
N GLU A 66 5.05 -1.48 13.63
CA GLU A 66 5.66 -1.94 14.87
C GLU A 66 5.39 -3.43 15.11
N GLU A 67 4.15 -3.88 14.93
CA GLU A 67 3.75 -5.28 15.18
C GLU A 67 4.48 -6.27 14.26
N ILE A 68 4.60 -5.96 12.96
CA ILE A 68 5.29 -6.84 12.00
C ILE A 68 6.79 -6.56 11.86
N GLY A 69 7.32 -5.59 12.63
CA GLY A 69 8.72 -5.20 12.60
C GLY A 69 9.18 -4.59 11.28
N LYS A 70 8.33 -3.75 10.66
CA LYS A 70 8.54 -3.07 9.37
C LYS A 70 8.30 -1.57 9.46
N SER A 71 8.95 -0.81 8.60
CA SER A 71 8.63 0.62 8.43
C SER A 71 7.59 0.76 7.32
N LEU A 72 6.31 0.76 7.67
CA LEU A 72 5.24 0.87 6.66
C LEU A 72 5.00 2.33 6.25
N PHE A 73 4.86 2.54 4.94
CA PHE A 73 4.51 3.82 4.34
C PHE A 73 3.23 3.67 3.48
N PRO A 74 2.22 4.55 3.62
CA PRO A 74 1.01 4.51 2.82
C PRO A 74 1.32 4.80 1.34
N ILE A 75 0.80 3.96 0.45
CA ILE A 75 0.96 4.14 -1.00
C ILE A 75 -0.36 4.31 -1.74
N GLY A 76 -1.51 4.07 -1.09
CA GLY A 76 -2.81 4.18 -1.73
C GLY A 76 -3.89 3.31 -1.12
N VAL A 77 -4.91 3.00 -1.91
CA VAL A 77 -6.10 2.24 -1.49
C VAL A 77 -6.51 1.17 -2.51
N LEU A 78 -7.24 0.15 -2.04
CA LEU A 78 -7.77 -0.98 -2.82
C LEU A 78 -9.27 -1.14 -2.53
N ASP A 79 -10.00 -1.71 -3.50
CA ASP A 79 -11.45 -2.01 -3.42
C ASP A 79 -12.25 -0.75 -3.08
N MET A 80 -12.07 0.31 -3.88
CA MET A 80 -12.76 1.59 -3.75
C MET A 80 -12.59 2.25 -2.38
N GLY A 81 -11.38 2.17 -1.81
CA GLY A 81 -11.08 2.78 -0.51
C GLY A 81 -11.41 1.90 0.70
N ARG A 82 -11.85 0.66 0.49
CA ARG A 82 -12.16 -0.26 1.59
C ARG A 82 -10.91 -0.72 2.34
N TYR A 83 -9.80 -0.89 1.62
CA TYR A 83 -8.53 -1.34 2.18
C TYR A 83 -7.44 -0.33 1.87
N PHE A 84 -6.47 -0.21 2.78
CA PHE A 84 -5.29 0.61 2.58
C PHE A 84 -4.13 -0.22 2.04
N LEU A 85 -3.27 0.40 1.25
CA LEU A 85 -2.06 -0.18 0.73
C LEU A 85 -0.84 0.48 1.37
N GLY A 86 0.05 -0.35 1.90
CA GLY A 86 1.34 0.07 2.46
C GLY A 86 2.52 -0.57 1.72
N ILE A 87 3.68 0.07 1.79
CA ILE A 87 4.96 -0.50 1.35
C ILE A 87 5.97 -0.46 2.50
N ASP A 88 6.82 -1.48 2.63
CA ASP A 88 7.95 -1.46 3.57
C ASP A 88 9.27 -1.04 2.92
N GLU A 89 10.32 -0.95 3.75
CA GLU A 89 11.66 -0.59 3.33
C GLU A 89 12.35 -1.63 2.41
N GLN A 90 11.77 -2.81 2.20
CA GLN A 90 12.20 -3.83 1.22
C GLN A 90 11.29 -3.93 -0.02
N SER A 91 10.41 -2.94 -0.24
CA SER A 91 9.47 -2.91 -1.36
C SER A 91 8.45 -4.06 -1.35
N GLU A 92 8.10 -4.56 -0.17
CA GLU A 92 6.96 -5.46 0.03
C GLU A 92 5.67 -4.65 0.14
N ILE A 93 4.60 -5.05 -0.58
CA ILE A 93 3.31 -4.36 -0.55
C ILE A 93 2.34 -5.10 0.36
N TYR A 94 1.68 -4.34 1.22
CA TYR A 94 0.75 -4.84 2.22
C TYR A 94 -0.65 -4.30 1.99
N LEU A 95 -1.64 -5.15 2.25
CA LEU A 95 -3.03 -4.78 2.50
C LEU A 95 -3.18 -4.55 4.00
N ILE A 96 -3.72 -3.39 4.38
CA ILE A 96 -3.88 -2.97 5.77
C ILE A 96 -5.35 -2.64 6.05
N GLU A 97 -5.88 -3.24 7.11
CA GLU A 97 -7.19 -2.97 7.71
C GLU A 97 -7.12 -3.25 9.22
N THR A 98 -8.08 -3.96 9.80
CA THR A 98 -8.02 -4.52 11.16
C THR A 98 -7.12 -5.76 11.24
N TRP A 99 -6.51 -6.14 10.13
CA TRP A 99 -5.50 -7.19 9.93
C TRP A 99 -4.53 -6.72 8.84
N VAL A 100 -3.42 -7.43 8.69
CA VAL A 100 -2.40 -7.14 7.68
C VAL A 100 -2.06 -8.37 6.86
N ALA A 101 -1.88 -8.18 5.56
CA ALA A 101 -1.47 -9.23 4.64
C ALA A 101 -0.51 -8.72 3.58
N SER A 102 0.36 -9.61 3.08
CA SER A 102 1.35 -9.29 2.06
C SER A 102 0.92 -9.75 0.67
N PHE A 103 1.05 -8.86 -0.31
CA PHE A 103 1.03 -9.19 -1.74
C PHE A 103 2.39 -9.66 -2.26
N GLY A 104 3.42 -9.65 -1.41
CA GLY A 104 4.81 -9.94 -1.75
C GLY A 104 5.59 -8.69 -2.18
N ARG A 105 6.80 -8.91 -2.70
CA ARG A 105 7.73 -7.84 -3.08
C ARG A 105 7.58 -7.41 -4.52
N MET A 106 7.95 -6.16 -4.80
CA MET A 106 8.09 -5.66 -6.15
C MET A 106 9.10 -6.51 -6.96
N PRO A 107 8.85 -6.74 -8.27
CA PRO A 107 7.67 -6.33 -9.03
C PRO A 107 6.46 -7.27 -8.90
N GLN A 108 6.64 -8.46 -8.31
CA GLN A 108 5.60 -9.51 -8.22
C GLN A 108 4.32 -9.03 -7.51
N ALA A 109 4.44 -8.12 -6.56
CA ALA A 109 3.31 -7.52 -5.86
C ALA A 109 2.29 -6.86 -6.81
N MET A 110 2.78 -6.15 -7.84
CA MET A 110 1.92 -5.50 -8.83
C MET A 110 1.21 -6.54 -9.71
N ASP A 111 1.91 -7.59 -10.13
CA ASP A 111 1.30 -8.69 -10.89
C ASP A 111 0.18 -9.37 -10.07
N ASN A 112 0.42 -9.54 -8.77
CA ASN A 112 -0.56 -10.11 -7.84
C ASN A 112 -1.81 -9.24 -7.69
N LEU A 113 -1.63 -7.91 -7.52
CA LEU A 113 -2.73 -6.94 -7.47
C LEU A 113 -3.57 -6.97 -8.77
N ILE A 114 -2.91 -6.86 -9.93
CA ILE A 114 -3.58 -6.79 -11.24
C ILE A 114 -4.28 -8.11 -11.60
N SER A 115 -3.71 -9.24 -11.19
CA SER A 115 -4.23 -10.58 -11.53
C SER A 115 -5.28 -11.10 -10.54
N GLY A 116 -5.55 -10.39 -9.43
CA GLY A 116 -6.48 -10.85 -8.39
C GLY A 116 -5.93 -12.07 -7.64
N VAL A 117 -4.66 -12.00 -7.22
CA VAL A 117 -4.05 -12.96 -6.29
C VAL A 117 -4.32 -12.48 -4.87
N ARG A 118 -4.84 -13.40 -4.04
CA ARG A 118 -5.13 -13.21 -2.63
C ARG A 118 -3.82 -12.97 -1.87
N PRO A 119 -3.73 -11.89 -1.08
CA PRO A 119 -2.56 -11.66 -0.24
C PRO A 119 -2.49 -12.67 0.90
N THR A 120 -1.30 -12.93 1.41
CA THR A 120 -1.08 -13.85 2.53
C THR A 120 -1.19 -13.08 3.84
N VAL A 121 -2.12 -13.48 4.72
CA VAL A 121 -2.28 -12.87 6.05
C VAL A 121 -1.02 -13.11 6.89
N ILE A 122 -0.51 -12.06 7.52
CA ILE A 122 0.69 -12.11 8.36
C ILE A 122 0.44 -11.61 9.80
N GLY A 123 -0.69 -10.94 10.06
CA GLY A 123 -1.13 -10.52 11.40
C GLY A 123 -2.64 -10.26 11.44
N GLU A 124 -3.30 -10.55 12.56
CA GLU A 124 -4.76 -10.45 12.73
C GLU A 124 -5.23 -9.66 13.97
N GLY A 125 -4.30 -9.12 14.79
CA GLY A 125 -4.61 -8.30 15.96
C GLY A 125 -4.96 -9.10 17.22
#